data_AF-A0A418JII0-F1
#
_entry.id   AF-A0A418JII0-F1
#
_cell.length_a   1.000
_cell.length_b   1.000
_cell.length_c   1.000
_cell.angle_alpha   90.00
_cell.angle_beta   90.00
_cell.angle_gamma   90.00
#
_symmetry.space_group_name_H-M   'P 1'
#
loop_
_entity.id
_entity.type
_entity.pdbx_description
1 polymer ?
#
loop_
_entity_poly.entity_id
_entity_poly.type
_entity_poly.pdbx_seq_one_letter_code
_entity_poly.pdbx_strand_id
1 'polypeptide(L)'
;MVIKLGETDVTAIIDKMKTSANQLSVSDSEAHLSETNLITFKEYETMFKNYKAALDNYKTITSQDSDAMLGTVQAIVQNDQDIANQIKHN
;
A
#
# COMPACT_ATOMS: atom_id res chain seq x y z
N MET A 1 11.61 24.40 -18.49
CA MET A 1 11.89 24.38 -17.04
C MET A 1 11.01 23.28 -16.49
N VAL A 2 11.60 22.27 -15.84
CA VAL A 2 10.86 21.21 -15.14
C VAL A 2 11.20 21.39 -13.67
N ILE A 3 10.23 21.74 -12.84
CA ILE A 3 10.35 21.92 -11.40
C ILE A 3 10.46 20.53 -10.76
N LYS A 4 11.68 20.00 -10.84
CA LYS A 4 12.42 19.19 -9.84
C LYS A 4 11.89 17.84 -9.34
N LEU A 5 10.64 17.43 -9.55
CA LEU A 5 10.22 16.09 -9.10
C LEU A 5 10.73 15.03 -10.10
N GLY A 6 11.53 14.07 -9.62
CA GLY A 6 11.90 12.89 -10.39
C GLY A 6 10.71 11.94 -10.50
N GLU A 7 9.72 12.28 -11.32
CA GLU A 7 8.44 11.57 -11.45
C GLU A 7 8.63 10.05 -11.57
N THR A 8 9.52 9.63 -12.47
CA THR A 8 9.81 8.20 -12.71
C THR A 8 10.31 7.51 -11.44
N ASP A 9 11.25 8.11 -10.73
CA ASP A 9 11.84 7.52 -9.52
C ASP A 9 10.82 7.44 -8.39
N VAL A 10 10.04 8.51 -8.19
CA VAL A 10 9.03 8.59 -7.12
C VAL A 10 7.87 7.64 -7.38
N THR A 11 7.36 7.60 -8.61
CA THR A 11 6.30 6.65 -9.02
C THR A 11 6.77 5.21 -8.83
N ALA A 12 8.01 4.87 -9.20
CA ALA A 12 8.55 3.53 -9.01
C ALA A 12 8.64 3.13 -7.52
N ILE A 13 8.98 4.08 -6.63
CA ILE A 13 8.99 3.84 -5.18
C ILE A 13 7.58 3.55 -4.67
N ILE A 14 6.59 4.35 -5.08
CA ILE A 14 5.18 4.20 -4.69
C ILE A 14 4.64 2.83 -5.15
N ASP A 15 4.89 2.45 -6.40
CA ASP A 15 4.48 1.15 -6.94
C ASP A 15 5.12 -0.02 -6.19
N LYS A 16 6.39 0.13 -5.79
CA LYS A 16 7.09 -0.87 -4.97
C LYS A 16 6.47 -0.99 -3.58
N MET A 17 6.08 0.12 -2.95
CA MET A 17 5.37 0.09 -1.65
C MET A 17 4.06 -0.69 -1.76
N LYS A 18 3.23 -0.34 -2.75
CA LYS A 18 1.95 -1.01 -3.01
C LYS A 18 2.13 -2.50 -3.30
N THR A 19 3.09 -2.85 -4.15
CA THR A 19 3.39 -4.24 -4.51
C THR A 19 3.88 -5.04 -3.30
N SER A 20 4.80 -4.48 -2.53
CA SER A 20 5.38 -5.15 -1.36
C SER A 20 4.31 -5.43 -0.30
N ALA A 21 3.40 -4.48 -0.06
CA ALA A 21 2.27 -4.70 0.84
C ALA A 21 1.33 -5.79 0.30
N ASN A 22 1.01 -5.78 -0.99
CA ASN A 22 0.12 -6.78 -1.59
C ASN A 22 0.69 -8.21 -1.57
N GLN A 23 2.02 -8.35 -1.60
CA GLN A 23 2.72 -9.63 -1.46
C GLN A 23 2.73 -10.19 -0.04
N LEU A 24 2.44 -9.35 0.98
CA LEU A 24 2.26 -9.86 2.33
C LEU A 24 1.05 -10.80 2.36
N SER A 25 1.34 -12.05 2.71
CA SER A 25 0.36 -13.11 2.87
C SER A 25 0.82 -14.03 3.97
N VAL A 26 -0.14 -14.64 4.65
CA VAL A 26 0.11 -15.76 5.54
C VAL A 26 -0.60 -16.97 4.98
N SER A 27 0.16 -18.05 4.82
CA SER A 27 -0.38 -19.37 4.53
C SER A 27 -1.15 -19.84 5.75
N ASP A 28 -2.44 -20.13 5.55
CA ASP A 28 -3.25 -20.81 6.53
C ASP A 28 -3.14 -22.31 6.29
N SER A 29 -2.83 -23.09 7.34
CA SER A 29 -3.09 -24.52 7.28
C SER A 29 -4.46 -24.74 7.90
N GLU A 30 -5.39 -25.35 7.16
CA GLU A 30 -6.66 -25.88 7.68
C GLU A 30 -6.40 -27.06 8.62
N ALA A 31 -5.61 -26.86 9.68
CA ALA A 31 -5.79 -27.67 10.84
C ALA A 31 -7.19 -27.28 11.36
N HIS A 32 -8.19 -28.13 11.11
CA HIS A 32 -9.52 -28.01 11.71
C HIS A 32 -9.38 -28.28 13.22
N LEU A 33 -8.83 -27.30 13.94
CA LEU A 33 -8.45 -27.39 15.35
C LEU A 33 -9.65 -27.31 16.31
N SER A 34 -10.85 -27.13 15.75
CA SER A 34 -12.14 -27.13 16.45
C SER A 34 -12.43 -28.44 17.17
N GLU A 35 -11.72 -29.53 16.88
CA GLU A 35 -11.90 -30.82 17.55
C GLU A 35 -11.18 -30.92 18.90
N THR A 36 -10.29 -29.98 19.24
CA THR A 36 -9.59 -29.99 20.54
C THR A 36 -10.19 -28.95 21.49
N ASN A 37 -10.79 -29.39 22.61
CA ASN A 37 -11.37 -28.53 23.65
C ASN A 37 -10.30 -27.82 24.53
N LEU A 38 -9.08 -27.65 24.03
CA LEU A 38 -7.97 -27.07 24.78
C LEU A 38 -8.06 -25.54 24.72
N ILE A 39 -8.13 -24.88 25.89
CA ILE A 39 -8.28 -23.42 26.01
C ILE A 39 -7.17 -22.67 25.26
N THR A 40 -5.92 -23.13 25.39
CA THR A 40 -4.75 -22.55 24.71
C THR A 40 -4.88 -22.54 23.18
N PHE A 41 -5.61 -23.51 22.61
CA PHE A 41 -5.84 -23.57 21.16
C PHE A 41 -6.88 -22.53 20.70
N LYS A 42 -7.95 -22.32 21.48
CA LYS A 42 -8.96 -21.28 21.18
C LYS A 42 -8.36 -19.88 21.23
N GLU A 43 -7.47 -19.64 22.19
CA GLU A 43 -6.71 -18.39 22.31
C GLU A 43 -5.79 -18.20 21.09
N TYR A 44 -5.05 -19.24 20.69
CA TYR A 44 -4.20 -19.20 19.49
C TYR A 44 -5.01 -18.90 18.21
N GLU A 45 -6.15 -19.58 17.99
CA GLU A 45 -7.00 -19.34 16.82
C GLU A 45 -7.48 -17.88 16.78
N THR A 46 -7.86 -17.33 17.94
CA THR A 46 -8.27 -15.92 18.06
C THR A 46 -7.12 -14.97 17.75
N MET A 47 -5.92 -15.22 18.31
CA MET A 47 -4.72 -14.43 18.03
C MET A 47 -4.36 -14.46 16.54
N PHE A 48 -4.45 -15.62 15.90
CA PHE A 48 -4.13 -15.78 14.48
C PHE A 48 -5.16 -15.07 13.59
N LYS A 49 -6.47 -15.17 13.90
CA LYS A 49 -7.52 -14.39 13.21
C LYS A 49 -7.29 -12.89 13.33
N ASN A 50 -6.96 -12.41 14.53
CA ASN A 50 -6.66 -10.99 14.75
C ASN A 50 -5.43 -10.54 13.97
N TYR A 51 -4.38 -11.37 13.91
CA TYR A 51 -3.20 -11.09 13.11
C TYR A 51 -3.52 -10.99 11.61
N LYS A 52 -4.32 -11.91 11.05
CA LYS A 52 -4.77 -11.84 9.65
C LYS A 52 -5.55 -10.56 9.36
N ALA A 53 -6.50 -10.20 10.23
CA ALA A 53 -7.26 -8.97 10.08
C ALA A 53 -6.36 -7.72 10.12
N ALA A 54 -5.37 -7.69 11.01
CA ALA A 54 -4.39 -6.60 11.06
C ALA A 54 -3.55 -6.52 9.78
N LEU A 55 -3.16 -7.67 9.21
CA LEU A 55 -2.43 -7.75 7.95
C LEU A 55 -3.27 -7.19 6.78
N ASP A 56 -4.53 -7.61 6.67
CA ASP A 56 -5.44 -7.13 5.62
C ASP A 56 -5.72 -5.63 5.72
N ASN A 57 -5.86 -5.11 6.95
CA ASN A 57 -5.97 -3.68 7.20
C ASN A 57 -4.72 -2.92 6.76
N TYR A 58 -3.52 -3.43 7.09
CA TYR A 58 -2.26 -2.82 6.67
C TYR A 58 -2.15 -2.75 5.14
N LYS A 59 -2.52 -3.83 4.43
CA LYS A 59 -2.54 -3.87 2.96
C LYS A 59 -3.48 -2.80 2.38
N THR A 60 -4.67 -2.67 2.96
CA THR A 60 -5.67 -1.69 2.54
C THR A 60 -5.16 -0.26 2.71
N ILE A 61 -4.65 0.08 3.90
CA ILE A 61 -4.11 1.42 4.19
C ILE A 61 -2.95 1.74 3.25
N THR A 62 -2.01 0.80 3.09
CA THR A 62 -0.84 1.02 2.22
C THR A 62 -1.25 1.25 0.77
N SER A 63 -2.27 0.53 0.28
CA SER A 63 -2.79 0.76 -1.07
C SER A 63 -3.43 2.13 -1.21
N GLN A 64 -4.28 2.54 -0.25
CA GLN A 64 -4.95 3.83 -0.28
C GLN A 64 -3.96 5.00 -0.25
N ASP A 65 -2.98 4.93 0.65
CA ASP A 65 -1.95 5.96 0.78
C ASP A 65 -1.06 6.02 -0.48
N SER A 66 -0.70 4.86 -1.04
CA SER A 66 0.08 4.80 -2.29
C SER A 66 -0.67 5.45 -3.46
N ASP A 67 -1.97 5.19 -3.59
CA ASP A 67 -2.80 5.79 -4.64
C ASP A 67 -2.95 7.31 -4.47
N ALA A 68 -3.10 7.79 -3.23
CA ALA A 68 -3.14 9.22 -2.92
C ALA A 68 -1.80 9.92 -3.23
N MET A 69 -0.67 9.27 -2.91
CA MET A 69 0.66 9.77 -3.26
C MET A 69 0.84 9.87 -4.77
N LEU A 70 0.43 8.84 -5.53
CA LEU A 70 0.52 8.83 -6.98
C LEU A 70 -0.31 9.96 -7.62
N GLY A 71 -1.54 10.17 -7.14
CA GLY A 71 -2.38 11.29 -7.59
C GLY A 71 -1.74 12.65 -7.33
N THR A 72 -1.05 12.80 -6.20
CA THR A 72 -0.32 14.04 -5.86
C THR A 72 0.88 14.26 -6.80
N VAL A 73 1.65 13.20 -7.11
CA VAL A 73 2.77 13.25 -8.07
C VAL A 73 2.29 13.71 -9.43
N GLN A 74 1.19 13.13 -9.93
CA GLN A 74 0.58 13.51 -11.22
C GLN A 74 0.14 14.98 -11.24
N ALA A 75 -0.47 15.46 -10.14
CA ALA A 75 -0.87 16.86 -10.03
C ALA A 75 0.32 17.83 -10.05
N ILE A 76 1.43 17.46 -9.39
CA ILE A 76 2.68 18.26 -9.41
C ILE A 76 3.23 18.34 -10.84
N VAL A 77 3.31 17.21 -11.55
CA VAL A 77 3.83 17.14 -12.92
C VAL A 77 2.97 17.98 -13.87
N GLN A 78 1.65 17.91 -13.75
CA GLN A 78 0.75 18.72 -14.56
C GLN A 78 0.96 20.22 -14.29
N ASN A 79 1.03 20.62 -13.02
CA ASN A 79 1.25 22.01 -12.64
C ASN A 79 2.58 22.55 -13.20
N ASP A 80 3.63 21.73 -13.15
CA ASP A 80 4.94 22.09 -13.68
C ASP A 80 4.93 22.30 -15.20
N GLN A 81 4.25 21.42 -15.94
CA GLN A 81 4.04 21.57 -17.38
C GLN A 81 3.26 22.85 -17.71
N ASP A 82 2.23 23.18 -16.93
CA ASP A 82 1.44 24.39 -17.10
C ASP A 82 2.29 25.66 -16.89
N ILE A 83 3.12 25.70 -15.84
CA ILE A 83 4.07 26.80 -15.59
C ILE A 83 5.05 26.93 -16.75
N ALA A 84 5.63 25.82 -17.21
CA ALA A 84 6.57 25.83 -18.32
C ALA A 84 5.94 26.36 -19.61
N ASN A 85 4.68 26.03 -19.86
CA ASN A 85 3.92 26.54 -21.01
C ASN A 85 3.64 28.04 -20.89
N GLN A 86 3.23 28.53 -19.71
CA GLN A 86 3.00 29.96 -19.47
C GLN A 86 4.28 30.79 -19.66
N ILE A 87 5.44 30.29 -19.24
CA ILE A 87 6.71 30.97 -19.46
C ILE A 87 7.08 31.04 -20.94
N LYS A 88 6.79 30.01 -21.74
CA LYS A 88 7.13 29.99 -23.17
C LYS A 88 6.25 30.92 -24.03
N HIS A 89 5.06 31.27 -23.54
CA HIS A 89 4.07 32.05 -24.29
C HIS A 89 3.91 33.50 -23.76
N ASN A 90 4.75 33.92 -22.81
CA ASN A 90 4.94 35.30 -22.35
C ASN A 90 6.30 35.83 -22.80
#